data_AF-A0A2P0QGC5-F1
#
_entry.id   AF-A0A2P0QGC5-F1
#
_cell.length_a   1.000
_cell.length_b   1.000
_cell.length_c   1.000
_cell.angle_alpha   90.00
_cell.angle_beta   90.00
_cell.angle_gamma   90.00
#
_symmetry.space_group_name_H-M   'P 1'
#
loop_
_entity.id
_entity.type
_entity.pdbx_description
1 polymer ?
#
loop_
_entity_poly.entity_id
_entity_poly.type
_entity_poly.pdbx_seq_one_letter_code
_entity_poly.pdbx_strand_id
1 'polypeptide(L)'
;MEYYHRTDEDLPLQSDRERERLRIEQAMAEFLSRGGSIHTVAPSKRSTESNFIINAEKTAQLKANPASQAKKKADVFTDTELARLLRAHCTAGASLQSAAGILNQTIKRCEVIARRYQIPFRSAAFSKSRAHQ
;
A
#
# COMPACT_ATOMS: atom_id res chain seq x y z
N MET A 1 49.71 -33.04 10.92
CA MET A 1 48.77 -32.74 12.02
C MET A 1 47.38 -32.80 11.42
N GLU A 2 46.64 -33.87 11.69
CA GLU A 2 45.27 -34.04 11.21
C GLU A 2 44.33 -33.23 12.10
N TYR A 3 43.66 -32.24 11.52
CA TYR A 3 42.62 -31.48 12.19
C TYR A 3 41.31 -32.27 12.12
N TYR A 4 40.99 -32.98 13.19
CA TYR A 4 39.67 -33.57 13.38
C TYR A 4 38.69 -32.44 13.71
N HIS A 5 37.83 -32.07 12.76
CA HIS A 5 36.67 -31.21 13.03
C HIS A 5 35.70 -31.99 13.94
N ARG A 6 35.68 -31.67 15.24
CA ARG A 6 34.66 -32.18 16.17
C ARG A 6 33.35 -31.48 15.88
N THR A 7 32.31 -32.25 15.53
CA THR A 7 30.98 -31.77 15.16
C THR A 7 30.14 -31.26 16.34
N ASP A 8 30.64 -31.40 17.57
CA ASP A 8 29.85 -31.11 18.78
C ASP A 8 29.94 -29.63 19.21
N GLU A 9 30.95 -28.88 18.75
CA GLU A 9 31.19 -27.50 19.19
C GLU A 9 30.66 -26.43 18.22
N ASP A 10 30.28 -26.81 17.00
CA ASP A 10 29.88 -25.87 15.95
C ASP A 10 28.36 -25.90 15.72
N LEU A 11 27.60 -26.02 16.82
CA LEU A 11 26.16 -25.79 16.78
C LEU A 11 25.93 -24.28 16.66
N PRO A 12 25.12 -23.83 15.69
CA PRO A 12 24.83 -22.41 15.55
C PRO A 12 24.24 -21.88 16.87
N LEU A 13 24.81 -20.78 17.39
CA LEU A 13 24.26 -20.07 18.53
C LEU A 13 22.76 -19.85 18.28
N GLN A 14 21.94 -20.16 19.29
CA GLN A 14 20.49 -20.03 19.22
C GLN A 14 20.12 -18.74 18.51
N SER A 15 19.50 -18.88 17.34
CA SER A 15 19.15 -17.74 16.50
C SER A 15 18.29 -16.77 17.30
N ASP A 16 18.34 -15.46 17.01
CA ASP A 16 17.48 -14.47 17.70
C ASP A 16 16.00 -14.88 17.71
N ARG A 17 15.59 -15.67 16.71
CA ARG A 17 14.27 -16.30 16.61
C ARG A 17 13.96 -17.30 17.73
N GLU A 18 14.93 -18.09 18.16
CA GLU A 18 14.76 -19.06 19.25
C GLU A 18 14.64 -18.35 20.60
N ARG A 19 15.43 -17.29 20.82
CA ARG A 19 15.32 -16.45 22.01
C ARG A 19 13.95 -15.79 22.11
N GLU A 20 13.46 -15.24 20.99
CA GLU A 20 12.13 -14.65 20.94
C GLU A 20 11.04 -15.69 21.18
N ARG A 21 11.20 -16.91 20.65
CA ARG A 21 10.26 -18.01 20.91
C ARG A 21 10.17 -18.33 22.41
N LEU A 22 11.30 -18.48 23.09
CA LEU A 22 11.33 -18.75 24.54
C LEU A 22 10.68 -17.62 25.35
N ARG A 23 10.91 -16.37 24.95
CA ARG A 23 10.29 -15.20 25.59
C ARG A 23 8.77 -15.22 25.46
N ILE A 24 8.25 -15.55 24.27
CA ILE A 24 6.81 -15.65 24.04
C ILE A 24 6.20 -16.79 24.88
N GLU A 25 6.86 -17.95 24.95
CA GLU A 25 6.40 -19.09 25.74
C GLU A 25 6.29 -18.75 27.24
N GLN A 26 7.27 -18.04 27.80
CA GLN A 26 7.24 -17.56 29.18
C GLN A 26 6.09 -16.56 29.42
N ALA A 27 5.93 -15.58 28.52
CA ALA A 27 4.86 -14.59 28.62
C ALA A 27 3.46 -15.23 28.52
N MET A 28 3.30 -16.25 27.67
CA MET A 28 2.05 -17.01 27.57
C MET A 28 1.73 -17.75 28.88
N ALA A 29 2.72 -18.40 29.48
CA ALA A 29 2.54 -19.12 30.75
C ALA A 29 2.15 -18.17 31.89
N GLU A 30 2.77 -16.99 31.96
CA GLU A 30 2.44 -15.96 32.94
C GLU A 30 1.01 -15.42 32.75
N PHE A 31 0.59 -15.17 31.50
CA PHE A 31 -0.75 -14.70 31.18
C PHE A 31 -1.83 -15.71 31.56
N LEU A 32 -1.61 -17.00 31.27
CA LEU A 32 -2.51 -18.08 31.69
C LEU A 32 -2.58 -18.21 33.21
N SER A 33 -1.44 -18.08 33.90
CA SER A 33 -1.37 -18.15 35.37
C SER A 33 -2.12 -17.00 36.05
N ARG A 34 -2.22 -15.83 35.40
CA ARG A 34 -3.01 -14.68 35.86
C ARG A 34 -4.52 -14.79 35.57
N GLY A 35 -4.97 -15.92 35.02
CA GLY A 35 -6.37 -16.15 34.67
C GLY A 35 -6.78 -15.59 33.30
N GLY A 36 -5.81 -15.19 32.47
CA GLY A 36 -6.07 -14.82 31.07
C GLY A 36 -6.45 -16.04 30.24
N SER A 37 -7.26 -15.85 29.20
CA SER A 37 -7.63 -16.90 28.26
C SER A 37 -7.03 -16.61 26.88
N ILE A 38 -6.40 -17.61 26.28
CA ILE A 38 -5.76 -17.50 24.96
C ILE A 38 -6.65 -18.22 23.94
N HIS A 39 -7.17 -17.47 22.97
CA HIS A 39 -7.89 -18.02 21.84
C HIS A 39 -6.95 -18.13 20.63
N THR A 40 -6.60 -19.36 20.26
CA THR A 40 -5.84 -19.62 19.04
C THR A 40 -6.76 -19.43 17.84
N VAL A 41 -6.57 -18.32 17.11
CA VAL A 41 -7.26 -18.09 15.84
C VAL A 41 -6.52 -18.90 14.78
N ALA A 42 -7.21 -19.86 14.17
CA ALA A 42 -6.66 -20.60 13.03
C ALA A 42 -6.20 -19.59 11.97
N PRO A 43 -5.02 -19.77 11.35
CA PRO A 43 -4.61 -18.90 10.27
C PRO A 43 -5.72 -18.91 9.23
N SER A 44 -6.25 -17.73 8.90
CA SER A 44 -7.21 -17.58 7.81
C SER A 44 -6.61 -18.29 6.61
N LYS A 45 -7.24 -19.37 6.14
CA LYS A 45 -6.81 -20.05 4.92
C LYS A 45 -6.73 -18.97 3.85
N ARG A 46 -5.52 -18.60 3.45
CA ARG A 46 -5.35 -17.78 2.25
C ARG A 46 -5.96 -18.62 1.12
N SER A 47 -6.84 -18.01 0.33
CA SER A 47 -7.40 -18.68 -0.83
C SER A 47 -6.23 -19.24 -1.66
N THR A 48 -6.23 -20.55 -1.92
CA THR A 48 -5.30 -21.16 -2.88
C THR A 48 -5.57 -20.66 -4.30
N GLU A 49 -6.73 -20.02 -4.50
CA GLU A 49 -7.06 -19.28 -5.70
C GLU A 49 -6.08 -18.10 -5.86
N SER A 50 -5.42 -18.07 -7.01
CA SER A 50 -4.67 -16.91 -7.47
C SER A 50 -5.62 -15.72 -7.58
N ASN A 51 -5.64 -14.86 -6.57
CA ASN A 51 -6.33 -13.55 -6.66
C ASN A 51 -5.75 -12.66 -7.78
N PHE A 52 -4.65 -13.08 -8.40
CA PHE A 52 -4.07 -12.50 -9.60
C PHE A 52 -4.33 -13.40 -10.82
N ILE A 53 -5.57 -13.40 -11.32
CA ILE A 53 -5.83 -13.76 -12.71
C ILE A 53 -5.90 -12.45 -13.50
N ILE A 54 -4.74 -12.09 -14.05
CA ILE A 54 -4.56 -11.14 -15.15
C ILE A 54 -5.27 -11.78 -16.35
N ASN A 55 -6.60 -11.71 -16.44
CA ASN A 55 -7.38 -12.31 -17.52
C ASN A 55 -6.64 -12.19 -18.86
N ALA A 56 -6.11 -13.30 -19.41
CA ALA A 56 -5.32 -13.25 -20.64
C ALA A 56 -6.13 -12.64 -21.80
N GLU A 57 -7.42 -12.99 -21.84
CA GLU A 57 -8.39 -12.51 -22.82
C GLU A 57 -8.75 -11.03 -22.61
N LYS A 58 -8.76 -10.55 -21.36
CA LYS A 58 -8.98 -9.13 -21.04
C LYS A 58 -7.73 -8.29 -21.29
N THR A 59 -6.51 -8.86 -21.19
CA THR A 59 -5.27 -8.22 -21.67
C THR A 59 -5.21 -8.10 -23.19
N ALA A 60 -5.77 -9.05 -23.94
CA ALA A 60 -5.93 -8.90 -25.39
C ALA A 60 -6.92 -7.77 -25.72
N GLN A 61 -8.05 -7.70 -25.00
CA GLN A 61 -9.03 -6.61 -25.15
C GLN A 61 -8.52 -5.25 -24.64
N LEU A 62 -7.64 -5.20 -23.64
CA LEU A 62 -6.99 -3.96 -23.16
C LEU A 62 -5.88 -3.46 -24.11
N LYS A 63 -5.21 -4.35 -24.86
CA LYS A 63 -4.28 -3.95 -25.93
C LYS A 63 -5.00 -3.54 -27.22
N ALA A 64 -6.15 -4.14 -27.51
CA ALA A 64 -6.93 -3.86 -28.71
C ALA A 64 -7.91 -2.68 -28.55
N ASN A 65 -8.18 -2.22 -27.33
CA ASN A 65 -9.23 -1.23 -27.08
C ASN A 65 -8.73 -0.07 -26.18
N PRO A 66 -8.36 1.09 -26.73
CA PRO A 66 -8.18 2.31 -25.94
C PRO A 66 -9.52 2.89 -25.41
N ALA A 67 -10.65 2.20 -25.57
CA ALA A 67 -11.96 2.65 -25.14
C ALA A 67 -12.51 1.86 -23.93
N SER A 68 -11.87 2.01 -22.77
CA SER A 68 -12.55 1.83 -21.46
C SER A 68 -11.84 2.59 -20.33
N GLN A 69 -11.40 3.81 -20.61
CA GLN A 69 -11.78 4.89 -19.69
C GLN A 69 -13.24 5.16 -20.03
N ALA A 70 -14.17 4.52 -19.30
CA ALA A 70 -15.52 5.05 -19.27
C ALA A 70 -15.35 6.49 -18.79
N LYS A 71 -15.41 7.44 -19.73
CA LYS A 71 -15.52 8.87 -19.45
C LYS A 71 -16.74 8.95 -18.54
N LYS A 72 -16.52 8.92 -17.22
CA LYS A 72 -17.56 9.31 -16.28
C LYS A 72 -17.95 10.68 -16.79
N LYS A 73 -19.25 10.86 -17.07
CA LYS A 73 -19.79 12.14 -17.54
C LYS A 73 -19.09 13.22 -16.73
N ALA A 74 -18.52 14.22 -17.41
CA ALA A 74 -17.82 15.31 -16.76
C ALA A 74 -18.77 15.85 -15.69
N ASP A 75 -18.52 15.48 -14.44
CA ASP A 75 -19.44 15.80 -13.37
C ASP A 75 -19.38 17.32 -13.26
N VAL A 76 -20.54 17.97 -13.29
CA VAL A 76 -20.61 19.42 -13.30
C VAL A 76 -20.38 19.87 -11.86
N PHE A 77 -19.13 19.74 -11.40
CA PHE A 77 -18.72 20.26 -10.11
C PHE A 77 -18.82 21.77 -10.14
N THR A 78 -19.43 22.33 -9.10
CA THR A 78 -19.27 23.74 -8.79
C THR A 78 -17.80 24.04 -8.48
N ASP A 79 -17.34 25.27 -8.70
CA ASP A 79 -15.95 25.65 -8.46
C ASP A 79 -15.51 25.37 -7.01
N THR A 80 -16.43 25.50 -6.06
CA THR A 80 -16.21 25.23 -4.63
C THR A 80 -16.06 23.74 -4.33
N GLU A 81 -16.85 22.88 -4.96
CA GLU A 81 -16.75 21.42 -4.79
C GLU A 81 -15.47 20.89 -5.42
N LEU A 82 -15.14 21.39 -6.62
CA LEU A 82 -13.92 21.02 -7.32
C LEU A 82 -12.67 21.43 -6.50
N ALA A 83 -12.69 22.60 -5.85
CA ALA A 83 -11.63 23.01 -4.95
C ALA A 83 -11.48 22.08 -3.72
N ARG A 84 -12.60 21.66 -3.11
CA ARG A 84 -12.59 20.73 -1.96
C ARG A 84 -11.98 19.38 -2.35
N LEU A 85 -12.38 18.83 -3.49
CA LEU A 85 -11.86 17.57 -4.02
C LEU A 85 -10.36 17.67 -4.37
N LEU A 86 -9.96 18.75 -5.06
CA LEU A 86 -8.56 19.00 -5.37
C LEU A 86 -7.71 19.09 -4.11
N ARG A 87 -8.21 19.72 -3.04
CA ARG A 87 -7.51 19.80 -1.75
C ARG A 87 -7.33 18.43 -1.10
N ALA A 88 -8.36 17.59 -1.11
CA ALA A 88 -8.28 16.22 -0.58
C ALA A 88 -7.24 15.37 -1.33
N HIS A 89 -7.21 15.45 -2.66
CA HIS A 89 -6.20 14.77 -3.47
C HIS A 89 -4.79 15.33 -3.23
N CYS A 90 -4.65 16.64 -3.07
CA CYS A 90 -3.39 17.29 -2.73
C CYS A 90 -2.85 16.80 -1.37
N THR A 91 -3.71 16.70 -0.34
CA THR A 91 -3.32 16.17 0.98
C THR A 91 -2.96 14.69 0.94
N ALA A 92 -3.58 13.92 0.04
CA ALA A 92 -3.22 12.53 -0.22
C ALA A 92 -1.88 12.38 -0.99
N GLY A 93 -1.29 13.49 -1.46
CA GLY A 93 -0.02 13.49 -2.20
C GLY A 93 -0.15 13.24 -3.70
N ALA A 94 -1.36 13.31 -4.27
CA ALA A 94 -1.54 13.19 -5.70
C ALA A 94 -1.04 14.44 -6.44
N SER A 95 -0.56 14.25 -7.68
CA SER A 95 -0.22 15.35 -8.58
C SER A 95 -1.48 16.00 -9.17
N LEU A 96 -1.38 17.24 -9.63
CA LEU A 96 -2.49 17.95 -10.26
C LEU A 96 -2.98 17.22 -11.53
N GLN A 97 -2.07 16.62 -12.32
CA GLN A 97 -2.44 15.82 -13.49
C GLN A 97 -3.23 14.57 -13.09
N SER A 98 -2.80 13.87 -12.04
CA SER A 98 -3.48 12.68 -11.54
C SER A 98 -4.88 13.02 -11.02
N ALA A 99 -4.99 14.08 -10.21
CA ALA A 99 -6.28 14.55 -9.69
C ALA A 99 -7.23 14.98 -10.81
N ALA A 100 -6.75 15.70 -11.83
CA ALA A 100 -7.57 16.10 -12.99
C ALA A 100 -8.10 14.88 -13.77
N GLY A 101 -7.27 13.85 -13.95
CA GLY A 101 -7.68 12.60 -14.59
C GLY A 101 -8.73 11.83 -13.79
N ILE A 102 -8.57 11.74 -12.47
CA ILE A 102 -9.53 11.05 -11.58
C ILE A 102 -10.88 11.79 -11.57
N LEU A 103 -10.85 13.12 -11.54
CA LEU A 103 -12.04 13.98 -11.51
C LEU A 103 -12.68 14.19 -12.89
N ASN A 104 -12.10 13.63 -13.97
CA ASN A 104 -12.53 13.85 -15.36
C ASN A 104 -12.69 15.34 -15.72
N GLN A 105 -11.79 16.18 -15.22
CA GLN A 105 -11.77 17.63 -15.49
C GLN A 105 -10.56 18.00 -16.35
N THR A 106 -10.66 19.12 -17.06
CA THR A 106 -9.52 19.63 -17.84
C THR A 106 -8.44 20.16 -16.91
N ILE A 107 -7.17 19.91 -17.26
CA ILE A 107 -6.01 20.37 -16.48
C ILE A 107 -6.07 21.89 -16.28
N LYS A 108 -6.38 22.65 -17.35
CA LYS A 108 -6.51 24.12 -17.30
C LYS A 108 -7.54 24.58 -16.26
N ARG A 109 -8.70 23.91 -16.18
CA ARG A 109 -9.74 24.25 -15.19
C ARG A 109 -9.27 23.97 -13.77
N CYS A 110 -8.66 22.79 -13.54
CA CYS A 110 -8.09 22.44 -12.25
C CYS A 110 -6.96 23.38 -11.83
N GLU A 111 -6.11 23.83 -12.75
CA GLU A 111 -5.04 24.81 -12.47
C GLU A 111 -5.59 26.18 -12.06
N VAL A 112 -6.59 26.70 -12.78
CA VAL A 112 -7.22 27.99 -12.44
C VAL A 112 -7.85 27.93 -11.05
N ILE A 113 -8.55 26.85 -10.74
CA ILE A 113 -9.19 26.64 -9.43
C ILE A 113 -8.13 26.45 -8.34
N ALA A 114 -7.11 25.63 -8.57
CA ALA A 114 -6.02 25.43 -7.62
C ALA A 114 -5.30 26.74 -7.28
N ARG A 115 -5.06 27.62 -8.28
CA ARG A 115 -4.50 28.96 -8.04
C ARG A 115 -5.47 29.86 -7.27
N ARG A 116 -6.74 29.90 -7.67
CA ARG A 116 -7.79 30.73 -7.02
C ARG A 116 -7.98 30.38 -5.54
N TYR A 117 -7.93 29.09 -5.20
CA TYR A 117 -8.10 28.59 -3.85
C TYR A 117 -6.76 28.27 -3.14
N GLN A 118 -5.62 28.68 -3.71
CA GLN A 118 -4.27 28.50 -3.15
C GLN A 118 -3.96 27.06 -2.71
N ILE A 119 -4.33 26.07 -3.53
CA ILE A 119 -4.08 24.65 -3.27
C ILE A 119 -2.65 24.30 -3.69
N PRO A 120 -1.76 23.92 -2.76
CA PRO A 120 -0.33 23.75 -3.04
C PRO A 120 -0.03 22.37 -3.64
N PHE A 121 -0.42 22.13 -4.89
CA PHE A 121 0.01 20.93 -5.59
C PHE A 121 1.53 20.93 -5.77
N ARG A 122 2.18 19.81 -5.40
CA ARG A 122 3.62 19.65 -5.62
C ARG A 122 3.89 19.63 -7.11
N SER A 123 4.77 20.53 -7.56
CA SER A 123 5.28 20.50 -8.93
C SER A 123 5.93 19.14 -9.19
N ALA A 124 5.76 18.60 -10.40
CA ALA A 124 6.34 17.31 -10.81
C ALA A 124 7.88 17.26 -10.61
N ALA A 125 8.55 18.41 -10.48
CA ALA A 125 9.96 18.53 -10.15
C ALA A 125 10.34 18.02 -8.74
N PHE A 126 9.40 17.94 -7.79
CA PHE A 126 9.67 17.59 -6.38
C PHE A 126 9.10 16.23 -5.95
N SER A 127 8.68 15.37 -6.87
CA SER A 127 8.05 14.08 -6.55
C SER A 127 9.02 12.97 -6.12
N LYS A 128 10.35 13.17 -6.30
CA LYS A 128 11.37 12.14 -6.00
C LYS A 128 11.69 11.96 -4.51
N SER A 129 11.15 12.78 -3.62
CA SER A 129 11.56 12.83 -2.20
C SER A 129 10.78 11.92 -1.26
N ARG A 130 9.95 10.99 -1.76
CA ARG A 130 9.16 10.08 -0.91
C ARG A 130 9.23 8.60 -1.34
N ALA A 131 10.43 8.14 -1.67
CA ALA A 131 10.72 6.73 -1.97
C ALA A 131 11.48 5.99 -0.85
N HIS A 132 11.51 6.55 0.37
CA HIS A 132 12.01 5.85 1.55
C HIS A 132 11.04 6.07 2.71
N GLN A 133 10.27 5.03 3.02
CA GLN A 133 9.79 4.66 4.36
C GLN A 133 9.20 3.25 4.27
#